data_AF-A0A961FV90-F1
#
_entry.id   AF-A0A961FV90-F1
#
_cell.length_a   1.000
_cell.length_b   1.000
_cell.length_c   1.000
_cell.angle_alpha   90.00
_cell.angle_beta   90.00
_cell.angle_gamma   90.00
#
_symmetry.space_group_name_H-M   'P 1'
#
loop_
_entity.id
_entity.type
_entity.pdbx_description
1 polymer ?
#
loop_
_entity_poly.entity_id
_entity_poly.type
_entity_poly.pdbx_seq_one_letter_code
_entity_poly.pdbx_strand_id
1 'polypeptide(L)'
;MNPEPVQSPSPPSEAATAPPGVQAHAAAPRPVAAPGPALYGVARRFPWVPWVVGGIFALGVTFFHLSIDFRGLSSPAGMEQGQMARELSRGKGLKTKVWRPATVARQATRFSIGEGTASFHGPLWPVVTAMGLKLSGTEYAVDGRYRVFFPDRVIASMAAVFFLAAAGVTFFLAKRLFDTRIAVATVLCLLVCDWCWEFVKSGLPQMLGMFSFVLALSFMERAQWRWRS
;
A
#
# COMPACT_ATOMS: atom_id res chain seq x y z
N MET A 1 31.90 -83.05 20.75
CA MET A 1 31.57 -83.26 19.32
C MET A 1 30.13 -82.84 19.12
N ASN A 2 29.94 -81.81 18.31
CA ASN A 2 28.70 -81.22 17.81
C ASN A 2 29.02 -80.91 16.33
N PRO A 3 28.07 -80.82 15.40
CA PRO A 3 27.08 -81.80 14.93
C PRO A 3 27.24 -82.11 13.41
N GLU A 4 26.44 -83.02 12.86
CA GLU A 4 26.17 -83.14 11.41
C GLU A 4 24.70 -83.57 11.17
N PRO A 5 24.13 -83.34 9.96
CA PRO A 5 22.91 -82.54 9.80
C PRO A 5 21.61 -83.35 9.62
N VAL A 6 20.50 -82.75 10.04
CA VAL A 6 19.14 -83.28 9.86
C VAL A 6 18.61 -82.90 8.48
N GLN A 7 18.34 -83.91 7.64
CA GLN A 7 17.64 -83.81 6.36
C GLN A 7 16.15 -83.45 6.56
N SER A 8 15.68 -82.49 5.78
CA SER A 8 14.29 -82.06 5.63
C SER A 8 13.47 -82.98 4.70
N PRO A 9 12.20 -83.28 5.02
CA PRO A 9 11.21 -83.72 4.04
C PRO A 9 10.25 -82.59 3.64
N SER A 10 9.92 -82.59 2.35
CA SER A 10 9.09 -81.64 1.59
C SER A 10 7.63 -81.52 2.08
N PRO A 11 6.94 -80.39 1.84
CA PRO A 11 5.53 -80.24 2.21
C PRO A 11 4.59 -81.00 1.27
N PRO A 12 3.53 -81.66 1.78
CA PRO A 12 2.47 -82.22 0.94
C PRO A 12 1.57 -81.10 0.36
N SER A 13 1.24 -81.28 -0.92
CA SER A 13 0.26 -80.52 -1.69
C SER A 13 -1.12 -80.52 -1.00
N GLU A 14 -1.45 -79.43 -0.31
CA GLU A 14 -2.76 -79.23 0.28
C GLU A 14 -3.63 -78.38 -0.66
N ALA A 15 -4.40 -79.09 -1.50
CA ALA A 15 -5.52 -78.53 -2.25
C ALA A 15 -6.65 -78.19 -1.26
N ALA A 16 -6.66 -76.95 -0.76
CA ALA A 16 -7.71 -76.44 0.10
C ALA A 16 -8.87 -75.84 -0.74
N THR A 17 -9.89 -76.68 -0.90
CA THR A 17 -11.27 -76.39 -1.28
C THR A 17 -11.83 -75.12 -0.63
N ALA A 18 -12.32 -74.18 -1.44
CA ALA A 18 -13.03 -72.99 -0.97
C ALA A 18 -14.50 -73.32 -0.60
N PRO A 19 -15.04 -72.82 0.53
CA PRO A 19 -16.46 -72.96 0.86
C PRO A 19 -17.34 -71.97 0.06
N PRO A 20 -18.57 -72.35 -0.32
CA PRO A 20 -19.46 -71.52 -1.12
C PRO A 20 -20.26 -70.55 -0.23
N GLY A 21 -20.42 -69.31 -0.70
CA GLY A 21 -21.56 -68.48 -0.30
C GLY A 21 -21.33 -67.48 0.83
N VAL A 22 -20.51 -66.45 0.58
CA VAL A 22 -20.76 -65.10 1.13
C VAL A 22 -20.49 -64.09 0.04
N GLN A 23 -21.51 -63.78 -0.77
CA GLN A 23 -21.47 -62.59 -1.62
C GLN A 23 -21.59 -61.36 -0.72
N ALA A 24 -20.45 -60.85 -0.26
CA ALA A 24 -20.38 -59.51 0.30
C ALA A 24 -20.64 -58.52 -0.85
N HIS A 25 -21.88 -58.07 -0.99
CA HIS A 25 -22.20 -56.87 -1.77
C HIS A 25 -21.47 -55.68 -1.11
N ALA A 26 -20.24 -55.42 -1.54
CA ALA A 26 -19.51 -54.20 -1.24
C ALA A 26 -20.29 -53.04 -1.85
N ALA A 27 -21.14 -52.40 -1.03
CA ALA A 27 -21.80 -51.16 -1.38
C ALA A 27 -20.70 -50.12 -1.66
N ALA A 28 -20.58 -49.71 -2.92
CA ALA A 28 -19.65 -48.68 -3.35
C ALA A 28 -19.84 -47.41 -2.49
N PRO A 29 -18.75 -46.73 -2.07
CA PRO A 29 -18.87 -45.49 -1.32
C PRO A 29 -19.63 -44.46 -2.17
N ARG A 30 -20.73 -43.92 -1.61
CA ARG A 30 -21.49 -42.85 -2.27
C ARG A 30 -20.54 -41.67 -2.54
N PRO A 31 -20.53 -41.10 -3.74
CA PRO A 31 -19.74 -39.91 -4.01
C PRO A 31 -20.22 -38.78 -3.10
N VAL A 32 -19.35 -38.32 -2.20
CA VAL A 32 -19.57 -37.10 -1.44
C VAL A 32 -19.63 -35.97 -2.47
N ALA A 33 -20.82 -35.39 -2.67
CA ALA A 33 -21.01 -34.29 -3.59
C ALA A 33 -20.05 -33.16 -3.23
N ALA A 34 -19.04 -32.94 -4.07
CA ALA A 34 -18.14 -31.81 -3.94
C ALA A 34 -18.99 -30.52 -3.93
N PRO A 35 -18.74 -29.58 -3.01
CA PRO A 35 -19.42 -28.28 -3.03
C PRO A 35 -19.26 -27.66 -4.43
N GLY A 36 -20.39 -27.33 -5.06
CA GLY A 36 -20.48 -27.07 -6.49
C GLY A 36 -19.54 -25.97 -7.00
N PRO A 37 -19.09 -26.06 -8.27
CA PRO A 37 -18.12 -25.14 -8.90
C PRO A 37 -18.66 -23.72 -9.17
N ALA A 38 -19.91 -23.43 -8.82
CA ALA A 38 -20.60 -22.21 -9.26
C ALA A 38 -20.03 -20.91 -8.66
N LEU A 39 -19.57 -20.93 -7.40
CA LEU A 39 -19.05 -19.72 -6.74
C LEU A 39 -17.57 -19.45 -7.05
N TYR A 40 -16.82 -20.43 -7.54
CA TYR A 40 -15.41 -20.28 -7.93
C TYR A 40 -15.20 -20.01 -9.44
N GLY A 41 -16.24 -20.19 -10.27
CA GLY A 41 -16.15 -20.07 -11.73
C GLY A 41 -16.06 -18.64 -12.27
N VAL A 42 -16.70 -17.66 -11.63
CA VAL A 42 -16.73 -16.27 -12.10
C VAL A 42 -15.37 -15.58 -11.91
N ALA A 43 -14.70 -15.85 -10.78
CA ALA A 43 -13.40 -15.26 -10.45
C ALA A 43 -12.27 -15.71 -11.40
N ARG A 44 -12.40 -16.88 -12.04
CA ARG A 44 -11.38 -17.42 -12.95
C ARG A 44 -11.51 -16.89 -14.38
N ARG A 45 -12.68 -16.35 -14.76
CA ARG A 45 -12.91 -15.82 -16.11
C ARG A 45 -12.37 -14.39 -16.30
N PHE A 46 -12.30 -13.60 -15.22
CA PHE A 46 -11.79 -12.23 -15.28
C PHE A 46 -10.84 -11.93 -14.09
N PRO A 47 -9.54 -12.25 -14.22
CA PRO A 47 -8.57 -12.08 -13.14
C PRO A 47 -8.34 -10.62 -12.72
N TRP A 48 -8.83 -9.64 -13.50
CA TRP A 48 -8.71 -8.21 -13.25
C TRP A 48 -9.79 -7.65 -12.31
N VAL A 49 -10.94 -8.33 -12.15
CA VAL A 49 -12.06 -7.87 -11.32
C VAL A 49 -11.67 -7.53 -9.87
N PRO A 50 -10.93 -8.38 -9.12
CA PRO A 50 -10.58 -8.04 -7.74
C PRO A 50 -9.70 -6.79 -7.64
N TRP A 51 -8.86 -6.54 -8.64
CA TRP A 51 -8.01 -5.34 -8.69
C TRP A 51 -8.83 -4.08 -8.96
N VAL A 52 -9.82 -4.17 -9.86
CA VAL A 52 -10.74 -3.05 -10.13
C VAL A 52 -11.59 -2.75 -8.91
N VAL A 53 -12.13 -3.76 -8.24
CA VAL A 53 -12.91 -3.57 -7.00
C VAL A 53 -12.05 -2.94 -5.91
N GLY A 54 -10.83 -3.45 -5.69
CA GLY A 54 -9.90 -2.88 -4.72
C GLY A 54 -9.49 -1.45 -5.05
N GLY A 55 -9.25 -1.15 -6.33
CA GLY A 55 -8.94 0.20 -6.81
C GLY A 55 -10.10 1.18 -6.61
N ILE A 56 -11.32 0.78 -6.97
CA ILE A 56 -12.54 1.58 -6.73
C ILE A 56 -12.74 1.83 -5.24
N PHE A 57 -12.55 0.81 -4.40
CA PHE A 57 -12.63 0.96 -2.95
C PHE A 57 -11.63 1.99 -2.42
N ALA A 58 -10.35 1.87 -2.81
CA ALA A 58 -9.29 2.80 -2.39
C ALA A 58 -9.57 4.24 -2.86
N LEU A 59 -10.05 4.41 -4.09
CA LEU A 59 -10.45 5.71 -4.63
C LEU A 59 -11.68 6.28 -3.90
N GLY A 60 -12.66 5.44 -3.56
CA GLY A 60 -13.85 5.84 -2.82
C GLY A 60 -13.52 6.32 -1.40
N VAL A 61 -12.67 5.59 -0.68
CA VAL A 61 -12.20 6.01 0.66
C VAL A 61 -11.40 7.31 0.57
N THR A 62 -10.53 7.43 -0.44
CA THR A 62 -9.78 8.68 -0.69
C THR A 62 -10.74 9.85 -0.93
N PHE A 63 -11.73 9.66 -1.79
CA PHE A 63 -12.72 10.69 -2.10
C PHE A 63 -13.51 11.11 -0.87
N PHE A 64 -13.92 10.17 -0.02
CA PHE A 64 -14.63 10.44 1.23
C PHE A 64 -13.79 11.35 2.16
N HIS A 65 -12.53 10.99 2.42
CA HIS A 65 -11.68 11.79 3.32
C HIS A 65 -11.30 13.16 2.75
N LEU A 66 -11.11 13.28 1.43
CA LEU A 66 -10.69 14.55 0.81
C LEU A 66 -11.84 15.50 0.52
N SER A 67 -13.05 14.98 0.27
CA SER A 67 -14.19 15.82 -0.13
C SER A 67 -15.11 16.16 1.04
N ILE A 68 -15.33 15.22 1.96
CA ILE A 68 -16.32 15.37 3.04
C ILE A 68 -15.63 15.78 4.35
N ASP A 69 -14.56 15.08 4.72
CA ASP A 69 -13.90 15.25 6.02
C ASP A 69 -12.75 16.28 6.01
N PHE A 70 -12.38 16.81 4.85
CA PHE A 70 -11.26 17.73 4.76
C PHE A 70 -11.60 19.12 5.30
N ARG A 71 -10.95 19.49 6.41
CA ARG A 71 -11.09 20.79 7.09
C ARG A 71 -9.95 21.77 6.83
N GLY A 72 -9.04 21.45 5.90
CA GLY A 72 -7.81 22.19 5.65
C GLY A 72 -6.57 21.47 6.21
N LEU A 73 -5.39 22.05 5.97
CA LEU A 73 -4.12 21.50 6.48
C LEU A 73 -4.09 21.61 8.01
N SER A 74 -3.93 20.46 8.68
CA SER A 74 -4.01 20.41 10.15
C SER A 74 -2.71 20.77 10.87
N SER A 75 -1.56 20.72 10.18
CA SER A 75 -0.26 20.95 10.81
C SER A 75 0.38 22.29 10.40
N PRO A 76 0.95 23.06 11.34
CA PRO A 76 1.70 24.29 11.03
C PRO A 76 2.87 24.06 10.08
N ALA A 77 3.57 22.92 10.20
CA ALA A 77 4.69 22.57 9.32
C ALA A 77 4.21 22.29 7.89
N GLY A 78 3.08 21.59 7.74
CA GLY A 78 2.45 21.34 6.44
C GLY A 78 1.95 22.62 5.78
N MET A 79 1.41 23.56 6.57
CA MET A 79 0.99 24.87 6.08
C MET A 79 2.16 25.69 5.53
N GLU A 80 3.30 25.73 6.22
CA GLU A 80 4.51 26.41 5.75
C GLU A 80 5.04 25.77 4.45
N GLN A 81 5.07 24.44 4.37
CA GLN A 81 5.44 23.72 3.15
C GLN A 81 4.47 23.98 2.00
N GLY A 82 3.18 24.10 2.30
CA GLY A 82 2.17 24.54 1.35
C GLY A 82 2.41 25.96 0.86
N GLN A 83 2.82 26.89 1.72
CA GLN A 83 3.18 28.25 1.30
C GLN A 83 4.41 28.23 0.37
N MET A 84 5.44 27.46 0.70
CA MET A 84 6.61 27.30 -0.18
C MET A 84 6.25 26.73 -1.53
N ALA A 85 5.39 25.70 -1.56
CA ALA A 85 4.94 25.08 -2.81
C ALA A 85 4.22 26.10 -3.72
N ARG A 86 3.43 27.01 -3.13
CA ARG A 86 2.74 28.08 -3.87
C ARG A 86 3.69 29.17 -4.38
N GLU A 87 4.71 29.55 -3.62
CA GLU A 87 5.71 30.51 -4.11
C GLU A 87 6.60 29.88 -5.19
N LEU A 88 6.90 28.58 -5.06
CA LEU A 88 7.63 27.83 -6.08
C LEU A 88 6.83 27.68 -7.37
N SER A 89 5.53 27.37 -7.30
CA SER A 89 4.67 27.28 -8.49
C SER A 89 4.47 28.64 -9.19
N ARG A 90 4.59 29.75 -8.45
CA ARG A 90 4.61 31.14 -8.98
C ARG A 90 5.95 31.53 -9.61
N GLY A 91 6.97 30.65 -9.59
CA GLY A 91 8.29 30.93 -10.15
C GLY A 91 9.21 31.77 -9.27
N LYS A 92 8.86 31.99 -8.00
CA LYS A 92 9.67 32.79 -7.05
C LYS A 92 10.74 31.98 -6.30
N GLY A 93 10.80 30.67 -6.55
CA GLY A 93 11.73 29.74 -5.91
C GLY A 93 11.27 29.25 -4.54
N LEU A 94 12.14 28.52 -3.83
CA LEU A 94 11.89 27.96 -2.49
C LEU A 94 12.02 29.05 -1.42
N LYS A 95 11.01 29.91 -1.35
CA LYS A 95 10.94 31.02 -0.40
C LYS A 95 9.70 30.91 0.47
N THR A 96 9.82 31.32 1.74
CA THR A 96 8.70 31.37 2.68
C THR A 96 8.40 32.79 3.12
N LYS A 97 7.12 33.07 3.33
CA LYS A 97 6.63 34.33 3.92
C LYS A 97 6.52 34.26 5.44
N VAL A 98 6.88 33.13 6.04
CA VAL A 98 6.88 32.94 7.49
C VAL A 98 8.15 33.55 8.10
N TRP A 99 7.97 34.42 9.08
CA TRP A 99 9.07 35.04 9.81
C TRP A 99 9.48 34.16 11.00
N ARG A 100 10.74 33.73 11.05
CA ARG A 100 11.29 32.95 12.16
C ARG A 100 12.42 33.74 12.83
N PRO A 101 12.50 33.86 14.16
CA PRO A 101 13.57 34.59 14.85
C PRO A 101 14.98 34.25 14.34
N ALA A 102 15.24 32.98 14.03
CA ALA A 102 16.51 32.51 13.48
C ALA A 102 16.79 33.01 12.04
N THR A 103 15.76 33.23 11.21
CA THR A 103 15.92 33.83 9.87
C THR A 103 16.07 35.34 9.96
N VAL A 104 15.42 35.99 10.94
CA VAL A 104 15.62 37.43 11.23
C VAL A 104 17.07 37.73 11.55
N ALA A 105 17.68 36.94 12.45
CA ALA A 105 19.08 37.16 12.86
C ALA A 105 20.06 37.02 11.68
N ARG A 106 19.78 36.11 10.74
CA ARG A 106 20.58 35.93 9.52
C ARG A 106 20.33 37.00 8.46
N GLN A 107 19.15 37.62 8.48
CA GLN A 107 18.71 38.65 7.55
C GLN A 107 18.93 40.07 8.09
N ALA A 108 19.21 40.25 9.38
CA ALA A 108 19.48 41.54 10.02
C ALA A 108 20.70 42.28 9.43
N THR A 109 21.61 41.57 8.74
CA THR A 109 22.74 42.17 8.01
C THR A 109 22.36 42.71 6.63
N ARG A 110 21.18 42.37 6.10
CA ARG A 110 20.58 42.92 4.88
C ARG A 110 19.12 43.26 5.18
N PHE A 111 18.84 44.50 5.59
CA PHE A 111 17.50 45.06 5.78
C PHE A 111 16.69 45.12 4.47
N SER A 112 16.41 43.98 3.85
CA SER A 112 15.38 43.82 2.83
C SER A 112 14.19 43.13 3.50
N ILE A 113 13.07 43.86 3.63
CA ILE A 113 11.79 43.32 4.06
C ILE A 113 11.30 42.39 2.93
N GLY A 114 11.78 41.15 2.90
CA GLY A 114 11.56 40.27 1.77
C GLY A 114 12.09 38.87 1.99
N GLU A 115 11.14 37.94 2.16
CA GLU A 115 11.26 36.50 1.90
C GLU A 115 12.42 35.78 2.61
N GLY A 116 12.09 35.03 3.66
CA GLY A 116 13.04 34.15 4.32
C GLY A 116 13.41 32.96 3.41
N THR A 117 14.70 32.66 3.28
CA THR A 117 15.17 31.42 2.64
C THR A 117 14.76 30.23 3.49
N ALA A 118 13.95 29.34 2.92
CA ALA A 118 13.46 28.18 3.64
C ALA A 118 14.52 27.08 3.68
N SER A 119 15.31 27.04 4.76
CA SER A 119 16.40 26.05 4.91
C SER A 119 16.08 24.88 5.86
N PHE A 120 14.91 24.85 6.50
CA PHE A 120 14.61 23.86 7.56
C PHE A 120 13.85 22.62 7.11
N HIS A 121 13.29 22.61 5.89
CA HIS A 121 12.53 21.49 5.35
C HIS A 121 13.20 20.93 4.10
N GLY A 122 13.15 19.61 3.91
CA GLY A 122 13.68 18.98 2.71
C GLY A 122 12.99 19.52 1.45
N PRO A 123 13.73 19.82 0.36
CA PRO A 123 13.18 20.52 -0.80
C PRO A 123 12.23 19.65 -1.63
N LEU A 124 12.30 18.32 -1.49
CA LEU A 124 11.58 17.37 -2.34
C LEU A 124 10.06 17.52 -2.24
N TRP A 125 9.54 17.62 -1.01
CA TRP A 125 8.09 17.68 -0.80
C TRP A 125 7.45 18.98 -1.33
N PRO A 126 8.03 20.18 -1.07
CA PRO A 126 7.60 21.42 -1.72
C PRO A 126 7.67 21.39 -3.25
N VAL A 127 8.69 20.75 -3.83
CA VAL A 127 8.81 20.61 -5.30
C VAL A 127 7.69 19.75 -5.88
N VAL A 128 7.42 18.61 -5.26
CA VAL A 128 6.37 17.68 -5.68
C VAL A 128 4.98 18.31 -5.57
N THR A 129 4.71 19.00 -4.47
CA THR A 129 3.42 19.69 -4.28
C THR A 129 3.29 20.94 -5.18
N ALA A 130 4.39 21.66 -5.46
CA ALA A 130 4.39 22.75 -6.44
C ALA A 130 4.13 22.26 -7.87
N MET A 131 4.65 21.09 -8.24
CA MET A 131 4.34 20.44 -9.51
C MET A 131 2.84 20.11 -9.59
N GLY A 132 2.26 19.55 -8.53
CA GLY A 132 0.81 19.31 -8.44
C GLY A 132 -0.02 20.58 -8.61
N LEU A 133 0.37 21.66 -7.93
CA LEU A 133 -0.30 22.97 -8.04
C LEU A 133 -0.20 23.54 -9.46
N LYS A 134 0.96 23.44 -10.10
CA LYS A 134 1.17 23.93 -11.46
C LYS A 134 0.34 23.14 -12.48
N LEU A 135 0.23 21.82 -12.32
CA LEU A 135 -0.59 20.97 -13.19
C LEU A 135 -2.09 21.22 -13.00
N SER A 136 -2.52 21.55 -11.78
CA SER A 136 -3.93 21.81 -11.50
C SER A 136 -4.45 23.14 -12.03
N GLY A 137 -3.58 24.04 -12.53
CA GLY A 137 -3.99 25.35 -13.04
C GLY A 137 -4.62 26.26 -11.98
N THR A 138 -4.32 26.01 -10.69
CA THR A 138 -5.01 26.66 -9.57
C THR A 138 -4.95 28.18 -9.58
N GLU A 139 -6.12 28.80 -9.55
CA GLU A 139 -6.26 30.20 -9.16
C GLU A 139 -6.16 30.32 -7.63
N TYR A 140 -5.39 31.30 -7.15
CA TYR A 140 -5.18 31.56 -5.73
C TYR A 140 -6.24 32.48 -5.13
N ALA A 141 -7.47 32.44 -5.66
CA ALA A 141 -8.56 33.27 -5.19
C ALA A 141 -9.05 32.77 -3.82
N VAL A 142 -9.00 33.64 -2.82
CA VAL A 142 -9.64 33.40 -1.52
C VAL A 142 -11.09 33.86 -1.67
N ASP A 143 -11.97 32.96 -2.08
CA ASP A 143 -13.40 33.26 -2.15
C ASP A 143 -14.03 33.01 -0.76
N GLY A 144 -14.55 34.07 -0.14
CA GLY A 144 -14.98 34.10 1.27
C GLY A 144 -16.18 33.19 1.59
N ARG A 145 -16.75 32.54 0.58
CA ARG A 145 -17.84 31.55 0.72
C ARG A 145 -17.35 30.14 1.04
N TYR A 146 -16.07 29.82 0.80
CA TYR A 146 -15.55 28.48 1.03
C TYR A 146 -14.77 28.40 2.34
N ARG A 147 -15.16 27.46 3.20
CA ARG A 147 -14.46 27.17 4.47
C ARG A 147 -13.05 26.58 4.26
N VAL A 148 -12.74 26.11 3.04
CA VAL A 148 -11.50 25.40 2.73
C VAL A 148 -10.88 25.96 1.46
N PHE A 149 -9.59 26.31 1.54
CA PHE A 149 -8.82 26.85 0.44
C PHE A 149 -8.51 25.77 -0.60
N PHE A 150 -8.82 26.00 -1.88
CA PHE A 150 -8.68 24.99 -2.93
C PHE A 150 -7.23 24.46 -3.09
N PRO A 151 -6.18 25.29 -3.05
CA PRO A 151 -4.79 24.81 -3.08
C PRO A 151 -4.44 23.79 -1.98
N ASP A 152 -5.12 23.83 -0.83
CA ASP A 152 -4.87 22.90 0.28
C ASP A 152 -5.39 21.51 -0.05
N ARG A 153 -6.49 21.43 -0.81
CA ARG A 153 -7.02 20.18 -1.35
C ARG A 153 -6.06 19.55 -2.35
N VAL A 154 -5.41 20.37 -3.20
CA VAL A 154 -4.41 19.87 -4.15
C VAL A 154 -3.21 19.28 -3.41
N ILE A 155 -2.72 19.94 -2.35
CA ILE A 155 -1.61 19.43 -1.53
C ILE A 155 -2.00 18.11 -0.84
N ALA A 156 -3.18 18.04 -0.22
CA ALA A 156 -3.68 16.82 0.41
C ALA A 156 -3.90 15.68 -0.61
N SER A 157 -4.37 16.01 -1.82
CA SER A 157 -4.52 15.04 -2.91
C SER A 157 -3.20 14.45 -3.36
N MET A 158 -2.14 15.27 -3.39
CA MET A 158 -0.80 14.76 -3.69
C MET A 158 -0.34 13.78 -2.62
N ALA A 159 -0.54 14.09 -1.33
CA ALA A 159 -0.24 13.18 -0.24
C ALA A 159 -1.03 11.86 -0.35
N ALA A 160 -2.31 11.93 -0.73
CA ALA A 160 -3.15 10.76 -0.93
C ALA A 160 -2.65 9.87 -2.08
N VAL A 161 -2.19 10.46 -3.19
CA VAL A 161 -1.59 9.71 -4.31
C VAL A 161 -0.36 8.94 -3.85
N PHE A 162 0.55 9.58 -3.09
CA PHE A 162 1.72 8.88 -2.53
C PHE A 162 1.34 7.82 -1.50
N PHE A 163 0.30 8.04 -0.70
CA PHE A 163 -0.21 7.04 0.22
C PHE A 163 -0.77 5.81 -0.50
N LEU A 164 -1.59 6.00 -1.54
CA LEU A 164 -2.12 4.90 -2.36
C LEU A 164 -1.00 4.17 -3.10
N ALA A 165 -0.01 4.90 -3.62
CA ALA A 165 1.17 4.30 -4.23
C ALA A 165 1.95 3.45 -3.21
N ALA A 166 2.15 3.96 -1.99
CA ALA A 166 2.80 3.22 -0.91
C ALA A 166 2.01 1.96 -0.54
N ALA A 167 0.69 2.06 -0.41
CA ALA A 167 -0.19 0.92 -0.18
C ALA A 167 -0.07 -0.14 -1.30
N GLY A 168 -0.02 0.30 -2.56
CA GLY A 168 0.19 -0.57 -3.71
C GLY A 168 1.54 -1.29 -3.69
N VAL A 169 2.64 -0.59 -3.39
CA VAL A 169 3.96 -1.23 -3.28
C VAL A 169 3.99 -2.19 -2.09
N THR A 170 3.39 -1.82 -0.95
CA THR A 170 3.26 -2.69 0.23
C THR A 170 2.46 -3.96 -0.12
N PHE A 171 1.40 -3.85 -0.92
CA PHE A 171 0.66 -5.01 -1.40
C PHE A 171 1.57 -5.98 -2.18
N PHE A 172 2.34 -5.45 -3.15
CA PHE A 172 3.22 -6.30 -3.97
C PHE A 172 4.33 -6.94 -3.14
N LEU A 173 4.88 -6.19 -2.18
CA LEU A 173 5.88 -6.69 -1.25
C LEU A 173 5.31 -7.80 -0.35
N ALA A 174 4.12 -7.58 0.23
CA ALA A 174 3.44 -8.56 1.07
C ALA A 174 3.01 -9.81 0.29
N LYS A 175 2.53 -9.66 -0.95
CA LYS A 175 2.17 -10.79 -1.82
C LYS A 175 3.38 -11.65 -2.20
N ARG A 176 4.58 -11.06 -2.20
CA ARG A 176 5.81 -11.80 -2.50
C ARG A 176 6.39 -12.48 -1.26
N LEU A 177 6.25 -11.84 -0.10
CA LEU A 177 6.77 -12.37 1.17
C LEU A 177 5.81 -13.37 1.83
N PHE A 178 4.52 -13.22 1.59
CA PHE A 178 3.43 -14.02 2.17
C PHE A 178 2.40 -14.42 1.09
N ASP A 179 1.24 -14.92 1.52
CA ASP A 179 0.10 -15.22 0.63
C ASP A 179 -0.66 -13.92 0.25
N THR A 180 -1.38 -13.99 -0.88
CA THR A 180 -2.31 -12.96 -1.36
C THR A 180 -3.35 -12.58 -0.30
N ARG A 181 -3.84 -13.54 0.51
CA ARG A 181 -4.84 -13.23 1.56
C ARG A 181 -4.31 -12.25 2.61
N ILE A 182 -3.07 -12.47 3.05
CA ILE A 182 -2.40 -11.61 4.03
C ILE A 182 -2.10 -10.25 3.42
N ALA A 183 -1.65 -10.22 2.16
CA ALA A 183 -1.38 -8.96 1.44
C ALA A 183 -2.63 -8.07 1.32
N VAL A 184 -3.79 -8.66 0.97
CA VAL A 184 -5.07 -7.93 0.92
C VAL A 184 -5.45 -7.41 2.31
N ALA A 185 -5.35 -8.24 3.35
CA ALA A 185 -5.67 -7.84 4.72
C ALA A 185 -4.81 -6.65 5.20
N THR A 186 -3.50 -6.68 4.92
CA THR A 186 -2.57 -5.59 5.27
C THR A 186 -2.97 -4.28 4.60
N VAL A 187 -3.28 -4.30 3.31
CA VAL A 187 -3.68 -3.07 2.59
C VAL A 187 -5.06 -2.57 3.01
N LEU A 188 -6.02 -3.47 3.26
CA LEU A 188 -7.33 -3.07 3.79
C LEU A 188 -7.18 -2.41 5.16
N CYS A 189 -6.38 -2.99 6.05
CA CYS A 189 -6.09 -2.40 7.36
C CYS A 189 -5.47 -1.00 7.22
N LEU A 190 -4.51 -0.86 6.30
CA LEU A 190 -3.84 0.41 6.03
C LEU A 190 -4.79 1.46 5.45
N LEU A 191 -5.71 1.08 4.56
CA LEU A 191 -6.72 1.98 3.98
C LEU A 191 -7.85 2.35 4.94
N VAL A 192 -8.18 1.51 5.91
CA VAL A 192 -9.23 1.80 6.91
C VAL A 192 -8.67 2.57 8.11
N CYS A 193 -7.35 2.55 8.31
CA CYS A 193 -6.70 3.23 9.42
C CYS A 193 -6.84 4.76 9.32
N ASP A 194 -7.62 5.36 10.22
CA ASP A 194 -7.87 6.80 10.24
C ASP A 194 -6.60 7.63 10.49
N TRP A 195 -5.67 7.11 11.29
CA TRP A 195 -4.39 7.77 11.57
C TRP A 195 -3.55 8.01 10.30
N CYS A 196 -3.63 7.08 9.33
CA CYS A 196 -3.00 7.28 8.03
C CYS A 196 -3.65 8.44 7.26
N TRP A 197 -4.97 8.57 7.33
CA TRP A 197 -5.71 9.67 6.68
C TRP A 197 -5.47 11.01 7.36
N GLU A 198 -5.29 11.07 8.67
CA GLU A 198 -4.87 12.29 9.37
C GLU A 198 -3.53 12.81 8.85
N PHE A 199 -2.56 11.92 8.64
CA PHE A 199 -1.29 12.31 8.04
C PHE A 199 -1.43 12.75 6.58
N VAL A 200 -2.30 12.12 5.79
CA VAL A 200 -2.62 12.58 4.43
C VAL A 200 -3.17 14.02 4.44
N LYS A 201 -4.07 14.32 5.37
CA LYS A 201 -4.71 15.65 5.52
C LYS A 201 -3.75 16.72 6.10
N SER A 202 -2.69 16.31 6.79
CA SER A 202 -1.80 17.23 7.51
C SER A 202 -0.88 18.09 6.63
N GLY A 203 -0.63 17.67 5.38
CA GLY A 203 0.27 18.37 4.45
C GLY A 203 1.76 18.10 4.70
N LEU A 204 2.11 17.13 5.53
CA LEU A 204 3.49 16.74 5.84
C LEU A 204 4.13 15.87 4.75
N PRO A 205 5.48 15.83 4.69
CA PRO A 205 6.22 14.98 3.74
C PRO A 205 6.19 13.49 4.09
N GLN A 206 5.49 13.11 5.16
CA GLN A 206 5.53 11.76 5.73
C GLN A 206 5.01 10.69 4.77
N MET A 207 3.98 10.98 3.97
CA MET A 207 3.43 10.03 2.99
C MET A 207 4.39 9.76 1.85
N LEU A 208 5.11 10.79 1.40
CA LEU A 208 6.20 10.63 0.46
C LEU A 208 7.32 9.78 1.07
N GLY A 209 7.68 10.04 2.32
CA GLY A 209 8.69 9.25 3.05
C GLY A 209 8.31 7.76 3.15
N MET A 210 7.05 7.45 3.49
CA MET A 210 6.56 6.08 3.51
C MET A 210 6.64 5.42 2.13
N PHE A 211 6.23 6.12 1.08
CA PHE A 211 6.36 5.62 -0.29
C PHE A 211 7.81 5.31 -0.65
N SER A 212 8.73 6.27 -0.45
CA SER A 212 10.16 6.09 -0.76
C SER A 212 10.77 4.95 0.03
N PHE A 213 10.39 4.78 1.30
CA PHE A 213 10.89 3.71 2.16
C PHE A 213 10.44 2.33 1.67
N VAL A 214 9.14 2.15 1.44
CA VAL A 214 8.60 0.87 0.94
C VAL A 214 9.13 0.56 -0.47
N LEU A 215 9.31 1.58 -1.31
CA LEU A 215 9.95 1.44 -2.61
C LEU A 215 11.39 0.95 -2.49
N ALA A 216 12.18 1.52 -1.58
CA ALA A 216 13.55 1.07 -1.31
C ALA A 216 13.59 -0.39 -0.84
N LEU A 217 12.68 -0.80 0.05
CA LEU A 217 12.56 -2.20 0.48
C LEU A 217 12.24 -3.12 -0.69
N SER A 218 11.33 -2.70 -1.59
CA SER A 218 10.96 -3.48 -2.77
C SER A 218 12.14 -3.66 -3.75
N PHE A 219 13.01 -2.67 -3.88
CA PHE A 219 14.22 -2.77 -4.69
C PHE A 219 15.28 -3.67 -4.04
N MET A 220 15.45 -3.55 -2.73
CA MET A 220 16.37 -4.40 -1.96
C MET A 220 15.99 -5.88 -2.09
N GLU A 221 14.71 -6.18 -1.94
CA GLU A 221 14.18 -7.55 -2.08
C GLU A 221 14.41 -8.11 -3.50
N ARG A 222 14.14 -7.29 -4.53
CA ARG A 222 14.43 -7.67 -5.93
C ARG A 222 15.92 -7.88 -6.18
N ALA A 223 16.78 -7.07 -5.56
CA ALA A 223 18.23 -7.24 -5.67
C ALA A 223 18.69 -8.54 -5.00
N GLN A 224 18.21 -8.85 -3.80
CA GLN A 224 18.56 -10.09 -3.09
C GLN A 224 18.20 -11.35 -3.88
N TRP A 225 17.04 -11.36 -4.53
CA TRP A 225 16.65 -12.49 -5.37
C TRP A 225 17.53 -12.65 -6.60
N ARG A 226 17.91 -11.55 -7.27
CA ARG A 226 18.82 -11.58 -8.42
C ARG A 226 20.22 -12.10 -8.06
N TRP A 227 20.67 -11.94 -6.83
CA TRP A 227 21.95 -12.48 -6.36
C TRP A 227 21.89 -13.98 -6.02
N ARG A 228 20.69 -14.52 -5.74
CA ARG A 228 20.50 -15.93 -5.38
C ARG A 228 20.19 -16.84 -6.57
N SER A 229 19.86 -16.27 -7.73
CA SER A 229 19.62 -16.94 -9.01
C SER A 229 20.86 -16.91 -9.89
#